data_AF-A0A8T6U5J7-F1
#
_entry.id   AF-A0A8T6U5J7-F1
#
_cell.length_a   1.000
_cell.length_b   1.000
_cell.length_c   1.000
_cell.angle_alpha   90.00
_cell.angle_beta   90.00
_cell.angle_gamma   90.00
#
_symmetry.space_group_name_H-M   'P 1'
#
loop_
_entity.id
_entity.type
_entity.pdbx_description
1 polymer ?
#
loop_
_entity_poly.entity_id
_entity_poly.type
_entity_poly.pdbx_seq_one_letter_code
_entity_poly.pdbx_strand_id
1 'polypeptide(L)'
;MKIKVRALRRKVWFKALSRVERGVIDLTIRCVERIRSHALMKTVLAIVDKLLRTLEDNYLTKIERAGREIAAQICELARRWGNLRAVLWKYDLDFIRFLGINSLSGHNK
;
A
#
# COMPACT_ATOMS: atom_id res chain seq x y z
N MET A 1 -4.64 -18.43 -3.72
CA MET A 1 -5.16 -17.13 -3.22
C MET A 1 -4.15 -16.01 -3.54
N LYS A 2 -4.43 -15.14 -4.53
CA LYS A 2 -3.48 -14.10 -5.02
C LYS A 2 -3.04 -13.11 -3.91
N ILE A 3 -3.95 -12.74 -3.01
CA ILE A 3 -3.65 -11.78 -1.93
C ILE A 3 -2.61 -12.32 -0.94
N LYS A 4 -2.63 -13.61 -0.60
CA LYS A 4 -1.64 -14.23 0.29
C LYS A 4 -0.23 -14.09 -0.28
N VAL A 5 -0.05 -14.35 -1.58
CA VAL A 5 1.24 -14.19 -2.27
C VAL A 5 1.73 -12.73 -2.18
N ARG A 6 0.85 -11.76 -2.44
CA ARG A 6 1.17 -10.33 -2.32
C ARG A 6 1.55 -9.93 -0.89
N ALA A 7 0.82 -10.44 0.11
CA ALA A 7 1.07 -10.17 1.53
C ALA A 7 2.40 -10.76 2.01
N LEU A 8 2.78 -11.96 1.54
CA LEU A 8 4.07 -12.58 1.82
C LEU A 8 5.23 -11.77 1.23
N ARG A 9 5.15 -11.40 -0.05
CA ARG A 9 6.17 -10.60 -0.74
C ARG A 9 6.44 -9.26 -0.03
N ARG A 10 5.41 -8.62 0.50
CA ARG A 10 5.52 -7.34 1.21
C ARG A 10 5.72 -7.49 2.72
N LYS A 11 5.97 -8.71 3.23
CA LYS A 11 6.08 -9.04 4.66
C LYS A 11 4.85 -8.68 5.52
N VAL A 12 3.75 -8.24 4.90
CA VAL A 12 2.48 -7.89 5.55
C VAL A 12 1.84 -9.11 6.21
N TRP A 13 2.02 -10.30 5.63
CA TRP A 13 1.50 -11.55 6.18
C TRP A 13 1.91 -11.78 7.64
N PHE A 14 3.15 -11.44 8.00
CA PHE A 14 3.69 -11.63 9.35
C PHE A 14 3.53 -10.41 10.24
N LYS A 15 3.45 -9.21 9.65
CA LYS A 15 3.29 -7.95 10.39
C LYS A 15 1.84 -7.69 10.80
N ALA A 16 0.88 -7.99 9.93
CA ALA A 16 -0.52 -7.62 10.11
C ALA A 16 -1.35 -8.71 10.81
N LEU A 17 -1.00 -9.99 10.60
CA LEU A 17 -1.81 -11.11 11.06
C LEU A 17 -1.22 -11.81 12.28
N SER A 18 -2.10 -12.12 13.24
CA SER A 18 -1.79 -13.00 14.36
C SER A 18 -1.54 -14.43 13.88
N ARG A 19 -0.98 -15.27 14.76
CA ARG A 19 -0.79 -16.70 14.48
C ARG A 19 -2.11 -17.41 14.17
N VAL A 20 -3.18 -17.03 14.87
CA VAL A 20 -4.53 -17.62 14.70
C VAL A 20 -5.11 -17.23 13.34
N GLU A 21 -5.08 -15.94 12.97
CA GLU A 21 -5.60 -15.47 11.68
C GLU A 21 -4.89 -16.16 10.50
N ARG A 22 -3.57 -16.34 10.60
CA ARG A 22 -2.79 -17.09 9.60
C ARG A 22 -3.24 -18.55 9.53
N GLY A 23 -3.41 -19.20 10.67
CA GLY A 23 -3.89 -20.59 10.75
C GLY A 23 -5.28 -20.77 10.12
N VAL A 24 -6.21 -19.84 10.36
CA VAL A 24 -7.55 -19.85 9.75
C VAL A 24 -7.46 -19.83 8.23
N ILE A 25 -6.67 -18.91 7.66
CA ILE A 25 -6.50 -18.82 6.20
C ILE A 25 -5.81 -20.07 5.65
N ASP A 26 -4.76 -20.55 6.30
CA ASP A 26 -3.99 -21.71 5.84
C ASP A 26 -4.83 -22.99 5.83
N LEU A 27 -5.61 -23.23 6.89
CA LEU A 27 -6.55 -24.35 6.96
C LEU A 27 -7.69 -24.20 5.95
N THR A 28 -8.23 -22.99 5.78
CA THR A 28 -9.29 -22.75 4.79
C THR A 28 -8.79 -23.06 3.38
N ILE A 29 -7.59 -22.62 3.01
CA ILE A 29 -7.01 -22.90 1.69
C ILE A 29 -6.73 -24.40 1.51
N ARG A 30 -6.31 -25.10 2.57
CA ARG A 30 -5.94 -26.52 2.49
C ARG A 30 -7.15 -27.45 2.48
N CYS A 31 -8.18 -27.14 3.26
CA CYS A 31 -9.23 -28.10 3.59
C CYS A 31 -10.60 -27.73 2.99
N VAL A 32 -10.78 -26.53 2.45
CA VAL A 32 -12.09 -26.03 2.02
C VAL A 32 -12.04 -25.58 0.57
N GLU A 33 -12.66 -26.36 -0.32
CA GLU A 33 -12.82 -25.97 -1.72
C GLU A 33 -13.81 -24.80 -1.88
N ARG A 34 -14.94 -24.85 -1.14
CA ARG A 34 -15.94 -23.78 -1.11
C ARG A 34 -16.47 -23.57 0.31
N ILE A 35 -16.38 -22.34 0.79
CA ILE A 35 -16.89 -21.97 2.11
C ILE A 35 -18.43 -21.98 2.07
N ARG A 36 -19.05 -22.92 2.79
CA ARG A 36 -20.52 -22.97 2.97
C ARG A 36 -20.97 -22.32 4.29
N SER A 37 -20.08 -22.28 5.29
CA SER A 37 -20.37 -21.67 6.59
C SER A 37 -20.30 -20.15 6.51
N HIS A 38 -21.40 -19.48 6.84
CA HIS A 38 -21.47 -18.03 6.90
C HIS A 38 -20.51 -17.44 7.94
N ALA A 39 -20.35 -18.10 9.09
CA ALA A 39 -19.42 -17.69 10.13
C ALA A 39 -17.97 -17.74 9.63
N LEU A 40 -17.56 -18.82 8.97
CA LEU A 40 -16.22 -18.94 8.39
C LEU A 40 -15.99 -17.88 7.30
N MET A 41 -16.98 -17.66 6.44
CA MET A 41 -16.91 -16.63 5.39
C MET A 41 -16.65 -15.25 5.99
N LYS A 42 -17.42 -14.86 7.02
CA LYS A 42 -17.25 -13.56 7.70
C LYS A 42 -15.85 -13.42 8.30
N THR A 43 -15.34 -14.46 8.96
CA THR A 43 -13.99 -14.45 9.54
C THR A 43 -12.90 -14.31 8.47
N VAL A 44 -13.00 -15.08 7.38
CA VAL A 44 -12.03 -15.01 6.27
C VAL A 44 -12.07 -13.62 5.61
N LEU A 45 -13.26 -13.05 5.38
CA LEU A 45 -13.41 -11.71 4.81
C LEU A 45 -12.79 -10.64 5.70
N ALA A 46 -12.98 -10.71 7.02
CA ALA A 46 -12.36 -9.76 7.96
C ALA A 46 -10.82 -9.82 7.90
N ILE A 47 -10.24 -11.02 7.81
CA ILE A 47 -8.79 -11.20 7.68
C ILE A 47 -8.29 -10.65 6.34
N VAL A 48 -9.04 -10.89 5.25
CA VAL A 48 -8.71 -10.37 3.92
C VAL A 48 -8.77 -8.84 3.88
N ASP A 49 -9.80 -8.23 4.48
CA ASP A 49 -9.95 -6.78 4.58
C ASP A 49 -8.77 -6.16 5.34
N LYS A 50 -8.39 -6.76 6.47
CA LYS A 50 -7.21 -6.35 7.25
C LYS A 50 -5.91 -6.39 6.44
N LEU A 51 -5.74 -7.44 5.62
CA LEU A 51 -4.58 -7.55 4.70
C LEU A 51 -4.62 -6.45 3.63
N LEU A 52 -5.77 -6.18 3.02
CA LEU A 52 -5.91 -5.17 1.97
C LEU A 52 -5.57 -3.77 2.49
N ARG A 53 -6.17 -3.37 3.63
CA ARG A 53 -5.87 -2.08 4.26
C ARG A 53 -4.39 -1.92 4.55
N THR A 54 -3.79 -2.92 5.17
CA THR A 54 -2.35 -2.86 5.50
C THR A 54 -1.48 -2.82 4.24
N LEU A 55 -1.89 -3.48 3.15
CA LEU A 55 -1.17 -3.46 1.87
C LEU A 55 -1.29 -2.10 1.15
N GLU A 56 -2.45 -1.46 1.25
CA GLU A 56 -2.73 -0.13 0.69
C GLU A 56 -2.00 0.96 1.47
N ASP A 57 -2.06 0.96 2.81
CA ASP A 57 -1.39 1.95 3.66
C ASP A 57 0.13 1.96 3.41
N ASN A 58 0.74 0.77 3.33
CA ASN A 58 2.16 0.65 3.02
C ASN A 58 2.49 1.15 1.60
N TYR A 59 1.57 0.99 0.64
CA TYR A 59 1.75 1.47 -0.72
C TYR A 59 1.65 3.00 -0.81
N LEU A 60 0.60 3.57 -0.21
CA LEU A 60 0.37 5.01 -0.16
C LEU A 60 1.51 5.71 0.59
N THR A 61 1.94 5.16 1.73
CA THR A 61 3.07 5.73 2.48
C THR A 61 4.36 5.73 1.66
N LYS A 62 4.59 4.68 0.86
CA LYS A 62 5.76 4.61 -0.03
C LYS A 62 5.67 5.64 -1.17
N ILE A 63 4.50 5.79 -1.79
CA ILE A 63 4.24 6.82 -2.80
C ILE A 63 4.47 8.21 -2.21
N GLU A 64 3.85 8.51 -1.07
CA GLU A 64 3.93 9.83 -0.48
C GLU A 64 5.34 10.19 -0.03
N ARG A 65 6.10 9.22 0.49
CA ARG A 65 7.50 9.45 0.84
C ARG A 65 8.33 9.81 -0.39
N ALA A 66 8.28 8.98 -1.43
CA ALA A 66 9.02 9.24 -2.67
C ALA A 66 8.58 10.56 -3.33
N GLY A 67 7.27 10.82 -3.33
CA GLY A 67 6.68 12.04 -3.88
C GLY A 67 7.11 13.31 -3.13
N ARG A 68 7.18 13.28 -1.79
CA ARG A 68 7.63 14.43 -0.98
C ARG A 68 9.08 14.80 -1.24
N GLU A 69 9.95 13.80 -1.38
CA GLU A 69 11.37 14.01 -1.70
C GLU A 69 11.52 14.72 -3.06
N ILE A 70 10.79 14.27 -4.07
CA ILE A 70 10.81 14.87 -5.42
C ILE A 70 10.14 16.26 -5.42
N ALA A 71 8.98 16.40 -4.76
CA ALA A 71 8.27 17.67 -4.68
C ALA A 71 9.14 18.75 -4.05
N ALA A 72 9.91 18.43 -3.00
CA ALA A 72 10.83 19.37 -2.38
C ALA A 72 11.90 19.88 -3.36
N GLN A 73 12.48 19.00 -4.18
CA GLN A 73 13.47 19.37 -5.20
C GLN A 73 12.85 20.27 -6.28
N ILE A 74 11.66 19.93 -6.77
CA ILE A 74 10.95 20.71 -7.80
C ILE A 74 10.57 22.10 -7.26
N CYS A 75 10.07 22.18 -6.02
CA CYS A 75 9.73 23.45 -5.38
C CYS A 75 10.95 24.37 -5.27
N GLU A 76 12.11 23.82 -4.89
CA GLU A 76 13.34 24.59 -4.75
C GLU A 76 13.86 25.07 -6.11
N LEU A 77 13.78 24.22 -7.15
CA LEU A 77 14.14 24.62 -8.52
C LEU A 77 13.25 25.76 -9.03
N ALA A 78 11.92 25.63 -8.88
CA ALA A 78 10.97 26.64 -9.31
C ALA A 78 11.13 27.96 -8.53
N ARG A 79 11.46 27.89 -7.24
CA ARG A 79 11.79 29.07 -6.42
C ARG A 79 13.02 29.79 -6.97
N ARG A 80 14.08 29.05 -7.34
CA ARG A 80 15.30 29.61 -7.96
C ARG A 80 15.02 30.24 -9.32
N TRP A 81 14.03 29.76 -10.05
CA TRP A 81 13.55 30.36 -11.29
C TRP A 81 12.60 31.56 -11.08
N GLY A 82 12.38 31.99 -9.83
CA GLY A 82 11.58 33.17 -9.50
C GLY A 82 10.12 32.88 -9.13
N ASN A 83 9.67 31.63 -9.18
CA ASN A 83 8.32 31.28 -8.75
C ASN A 83 8.26 30.98 -7.24
N LEU A 84 8.10 32.03 -6.43
CA LEU A 84 8.03 31.91 -4.98
C LEU A 84 6.83 31.08 -4.49
N ARG A 85 5.72 31.04 -5.25
CA ARG A 85 4.51 30.27 -4.86
C ARG A 85 4.70 28.77 -5.01
N ALA A 86 5.71 28.33 -5.76
CA ALA A 86 6.00 26.90 -5.95
C ALA A 86 6.30 26.18 -4.63
N VAL A 87 6.76 26.89 -3.58
CA VAL A 87 6.95 26.31 -2.24
C VAL A 87 5.68 25.67 -1.67
N LEU A 88 4.50 26.09 -2.14
CA LEU A 88 3.22 25.56 -1.69
C LEU A 88 2.90 24.18 -2.30
N TRP A 89 3.50 23.82 -3.43
CA TRP A 89 3.20 22.56 -4.12
C TRP A 89 3.58 21.33 -3.29
N LYS A 90 4.57 21.44 -2.40
CA LYS A 90 4.94 20.38 -1.46
C LYS A 90 3.85 20.06 -0.42
N TYR A 91 2.78 20.86 -0.32
CA TYR A 91 1.64 20.59 0.55
C TYR A 91 0.44 20.02 -0.20
N ASP A 92 0.48 20.02 -1.53
CA ASP A 92 -0.52 19.39 -2.36
C ASP A 92 -0.29 17.87 -2.38
N LEU A 93 -1.19 17.13 -1.72
CA LEU A 93 -1.13 15.68 -1.62
C LEU A 93 -1.30 14.99 -2.98
N ASP A 94 -2.11 15.56 -3.88
CA ASP A 94 -2.34 14.98 -5.20
C ASP A 94 -1.10 15.17 -6.07
N PHE A 95 -0.44 16.34 -5.97
CA PHE A 95 0.85 16.57 -6.60
C PHE A 95 1.94 15.62 -6.07
N ILE A 96 2.04 15.46 -4.74
CA ILE A 96 2.97 14.50 -4.12
C ILE A 96 2.71 13.09 -4.63
N ARG A 97 1.46 12.64 -4.62
CA ARG A 97 1.09 11.28 -5.04
C ARG A 97 1.36 11.06 -6.52
N PHE A 98 1.06 12.05 -7.36
CA PHE A 98 1.38 12.01 -8.78
C PHE A 98 2.89 11.80 -9.01
N LEU A 99 3.75 12.58 -8.35
CA LEU A 99 5.21 12.43 -8.46
C LEU A 99 5.70 11.08 -7.94
N GLY A 100 5.17 10.63 -6.80
CA GLY A 100 5.54 9.35 -6.20
C GLY A 100 5.11 8.14 -7.04
N ILE A 101 3.96 8.19 -7.71
CA ILE A 101 3.53 7.15 -8.65
C ILE A 101 4.46 7.12 -9.86
N ASN A 102 4.78 8.28 -10.44
CA ASN A 102 5.66 8.37 -11.61
C ASN A 102 7.07 7.84 -11.31
N SER A 103 7.65 8.15 -10.15
CA SER A 103 9.00 7.66 -9.79
C SER A 103 9.04 6.16 -9.55
N LEU A 104 8.02 5.61 -8.89
CA LEU A 104 7.93 4.16 -8.63
C LEU A 104 7.58 3.36 -9.90
N SER A 105 6.91 3.98 -10.87
CA SER A 105 6.56 3.36 -12.15
C SER A 105 7.69 3.45 -13.18
N GLY A 106 8.51 4.51 -13.09
CA GLY A 106 9.63 4.77 -14.01
C GLY A 106 10.84 3.85 -13.83
N HIS A 107 11.01 3.21 -12.67
CA HIS A 107 12.11 2.25 -12.41
C HIS A 107 11.97 0.88 -13.14
N ASN A 108 10.97 0.70 -13.99
CA ASN A 108 10.76 -0.50 -14.81
C ASN A 108 11.14 -0.30 -16.30
N LYS A 109 11.95 0.70 -16.63
CA LYS A 109 12.56 0.87 -17.96
C LYS A 109 14.07 0.68 -17.90
#